data_AF-A0A3P6SWN5-F1
#
_entry.id   AF-A0A3P6SWN5-F1
#
_cell.length_a   1.000
_cell.length_b   1.000
_cell.length_c   1.000
_cell.angle_alpha   90.00
_cell.angle_beta   90.00
_cell.angle_gamma   90.00
#
_symmetry.space_group_name_H-M   'P 1'
#
loop_
_entity.id
_entity.type
_entity.pdbx_description
1 polymer ?
#
loop_
_entity_poly.entity_id
_entity_poly.type
_entity_poly.pdbx_seq_one_letter_code
_entity_poly.pdbx_strand_id
1 'polypeptide(L)'
;MNKDAEKTISKNSLEIVFLLIQIFILIAPSKGLTTGDLRSAPDCHSECIGCTESRSAVSCFSCRHLTQSLRNRAGFKCVAKCDEGYFLDGYKCHACSPNCKTCIKAEQCETCPGAQLLIDVNHYGHLDHGQCIDTCPPELEPDYTIAVQARCVLRRNKCSIGYYEAANSICTPCDDACTICHGPGPLQCDSCSPNFSNQSVGYCRPCCKANEDPMMHHCEDCTSLSLQVRMTHSSLFHIFLFAVILLTFCVAICVFIIKFGIDGSSSRTNRNIDYTPLPAKEQLIDSFAETTDSESGDELDDKNELENI
;
A
#
# COMPACT_ATOMS: atom_id res chain seq x y z
N MET A 1 87.18 -23.26 33.05
CA MET A 1 86.49 -24.35 33.77
C MET A 1 84.99 -24.08 33.75
N ASN A 2 84.20 -25.14 33.65
CA ASN A 2 82.74 -25.10 33.70
C ASN A 2 82.24 -24.58 35.05
N LYS A 3 81.12 -23.85 35.08
CA LYS A 3 79.98 -24.07 35.99
C LYS A 3 78.83 -23.08 35.75
N ASP A 4 77.67 -23.66 35.45
CA ASP A 4 76.34 -23.32 35.98
C ASP A 4 75.83 -21.89 35.67
N ALA A 5 75.00 -21.65 34.65
CA ALA A 5 73.75 -22.34 34.29
C ALA A 5 72.64 -22.30 35.37
N GLU A 6 72.65 -21.28 36.25
CA GLU A 6 71.58 -21.06 37.25
C GLU A 6 71.09 -19.60 37.34
N LYS A 7 70.98 -18.90 36.18
CA LYS A 7 70.24 -17.62 36.13
C LYS A 7 69.48 -17.33 34.83
N THR A 8 69.22 -18.37 34.05
CA THR A 8 67.96 -18.46 33.29
C THR A 8 66.80 -18.52 34.30
N ILE A 9 65.58 -18.13 33.93
CA ILE A 9 64.38 -18.22 34.78
C ILE A 9 64.34 -17.21 35.97
N SER A 10 64.35 -15.91 35.68
CA SER A 10 63.85 -14.90 36.64
C SER A 10 63.37 -13.61 35.95
N LYS A 11 64.20 -12.99 35.10
CA LYS A 11 63.82 -11.73 34.40
C LYS A 11 62.65 -11.91 33.42
N ASN A 12 62.66 -12.96 32.59
CA ASN A 12 61.61 -13.16 31.59
C ASN A 12 60.25 -13.53 32.21
N SER A 13 60.23 -14.17 33.38
CA SER A 13 58.98 -14.46 34.09
C SER A 13 58.33 -13.18 34.64
N LEU A 14 59.12 -12.20 35.07
CA LEU A 14 58.59 -10.93 35.58
C LEU A 14 58.04 -10.04 34.46
N GLU A 15 58.72 -9.97 33.31
CA GLU A 15 58.25 -9.28 32.09
C GLU A 15 56.95 -9.90 31.55
N ILE A 16 56.88 -11.23 31.45
CA ILE A 16 55.66 -11.94 31.00
C ILE A 16 54.51 -11.73 32.00
N VAL A 17 54.78 -11.73 33.31
CA VAL A 17 53.76 -11.40 34.32
C VAL A 17 53.33 -9.93 34.20
N PHE A 18 54.23 -8.98 33.90
CA PHE A 18 53.86 -7.58 33.68
C PHE A 18 52.98 -7.39 32.43
N LEU A 19 53.33 -8.05 31.32
CA LEU A 19 52.52 -8.06 30.10
C LEU A 19 51.17 -8.75 30.29
N LEU A 20 51.13 -9.89 31.00
CA LEU A 20 49.87 -10.57 31.32
C LEU A 20 49.00 -9.78 32.30
N ILE A 21 49.58 -9.03 33.24
CA ILE A 21 48.84 -8.11 34.12
C ILE A 21 48.28 -6.91 33.31
N GLN A 22 49.06 -6.33 32.38
CA GLN A 22 48.55 -5.30 31.47
C GLN A 22 47.40 -5.83 30.59
N ILE A 23 47.51 -7.06 30.08
CA ILE A 23 46.44 -7.72 29.32
C ILE A 23 45.23 -8.05 30.21
N PHE A 24 45.42 -8.48 31.47
CA PHE A 24 44.31 -8.69 32.41
C PHE A 24 43.65 -7.39 32.90
N ILE A 25 44.35 -6.25 32.87
CA ILE A 25 43.75 -4.93 33.11
C ILE A 25 42.91 -4.49 31.90
N LEU A 26 43.32 -4.85 30.67
CA LEU A 26 42.54 -4.63 29.44
C LEU A 26 41.39 -5.62 29.25
N ILE A 27 41.48 -6.81 29.86
CA ILE A 27 40.41 -7.83 29.94
C ILE A 27 39.98 -8.01 31.40
N ALA A 28 39.76 -6.89 32.10
CA ALA A 28 38.66 -6.90 33.04
C ALA A 28 37.40 -7.28 32.26
N PRO A 29 36.42 -8.01 32.84
CA PRO A 29 35.07 -7.89 32.31
C PRO A 29 34.79 -6.39 32.26
N SER A 30 34.26 -5.89 31.15
CA SER A 30 33.69 -4.55 31.17
C SER A 30 32.81 -4.49 32.41
N LYS A 31 33.04 -3.51 33.30
CA LYS A 31 32.15 -3.28 34.45
C LYS A 31 30.76 -3.14 33.82
N GLY A 32 29.98 -4.22 33.84
CA GLY A 32 29.00 -4.47 32.80
C GLY A 32 28.01 -3.34 32.82
N LEU A 33 28.09 -2.47 31.79
CA LEU A 33 27.98 -1.01 31.97
C LEU A 33 26.89 -0.72 32.99
N THR A 34 27.28 -0.40 34.24
CA THR A 34 26.34 -0.09 35.30
C THR A 34 25.88 1.34 35.04
N THR A 35 25.15 1.48 33.93
CA THR A 35 24.37 2.64 33.51
C THR A 35 23.66 3.11 34.75
N GLY A 36 24.18 4.21 35.31
CA GLY A 36 23.94 4.58 36.70
C GLY A 36 22.44 4.68 36.95
N ASP A 37 21.92 3.66 37.65
CA ASP A 37 20.52 3.38 37.97
C ASP A 37 19.52 4.35 37.31
N LEU A 38 19.37 4.24 35.97
CA LEU A 38 18.40 5.05 35.19
C LEU A 38 16.99 4.52 35.47
N ARG A 39 16.55 4.68 36.72
CA ARG A 39 15.19 4.42 37.14
C ARG A 39 14.28 5.28 36.30
N SER A 40 13.42 4.61 35.54
CA SER A 40 12.36 5.28 34.84
C SER A 40 11.54 6.10 35.85
N ALA A 41 11.21 7.33 35.50
CA ALA A 41 10.24 8.11 36.26
C ALA A 41 8.89 7.35 36.32
N PRO A 42 8.10 7.53 37.38
CA PRO A 42 6.72 7.04 37.41
C PRO A 42 5.87 7.77 36.35
N ASP A 43 4.71 7.22 36.00
CA ASP A 43 3.76 7.83 35.05
C ASP A 43 4.36 8.23 33.69
N CYS A 44 5.15 7.38 33.02
CA CYS A 44 5.61 7.66 31.65
C CYS A 44 4.45 7.81 30.66
N HIS A 45 4.68 8.55 29.57
CA HIS A 45 3.76 8.65 28.44
C HIS A 45 3.52 7.27 27.78
N SER A 46 2.30 7.00 27.25
CA SER A 46 1.88 5.67 26.74
C SER A 46 2.80 5.11 25.66
N GLU A 47 3.33 6.00 24.83
CA GLU A 47 4.19 5.70 23.69
C GLU A 47 5.65 5.43 24.07
N CYS A 48 5.99 5.48 25.36
CA CYS A 48 7.38 5.42 25.82
C CYS A 48 7.72 4.13 26.56
N ILE A 49 8.86 3.54 26.19
CA ILE A 49 9.48 2.40 26.88
C ILE A 49 10.53 2.99 27.83
N GLY A 50 10.06 3.41 29.01
CA GLY A 50 10.83 4.11 30.03
C GLY A 50 11.06 5.60 29.69
N CYS A 51 11.16 6.42 30.74
CA CYS A 51 11.28 7.87 30.63
C CYS A 51 12.14 8.48 31.75
N THR A 52 12.78 9.62 31.47
CA THR A 52 13.45 10.46 32.48
C THR A 52 12.49 11.40 33.21
N GLU A 53 11.33 11.69 32.62
CA GLU A 53 10.35 12.65 33.11
C GLU A 53 8.93 12.11 32.92
N SER A 54 8.13 12.19 33.98
CA SER A 54 6.73 11.75 33.99
C SER A 54 5.89 12.50 32.95
N ARG A 55 5.01 11.76 32.26
CA ARG A 55 3.99 12.24 31.31
C ARG A 55 4.52 12.99 30.08
N SER A 56 5.84 13.08 29.89
CA SER A 56 6.47 13.66 28.70
C SER A 56 6.60 12.63 27.57
N ALA A 57 6.22 13.01 26.35
CA ALA A 57 6.42 12.21 25.15
C ALA A 57 7.80 12.41 24.49
N VAL A 58 8.62 13.35 24.98
CA VAL A 58 9.96 13.69 24.43
C VAL A 58 11.10 13.28 25.37
N SER A 59 10.79 12.93 26.62
CA SER A 59 11.76 12.59 27.67
C SER A 59 11.85 11.06 27.84
N CYS A 60 11.91 10.34 26.72
CA CYS A 60 11.73 8.88 26.68
C CYS A 60 13.00 8.16 26.19
N PHE A 61 13.29 6.97 26.73
CA PHE A 61 14.48 6.22 26.33
C PHE A 61 14.32 5.57 24.95
N SER A 62 13.14 5.04 24.65
CA SER A 62 12.74 4.56 23.32
C SER A 62 11.23 4.58 23.16
N CYS A 63 10.74 4.51 21.93
CA CYS A 63 9.32 4.56 21.61
C CYS A 63 8.73 3.17 21.41
N ARG A 64 7.45 3.01 21.76
CA ARG A 64 6.64 1.80 21.53
C ARG A 64 6.27 1.62 20.06
N HIS A 65 5.92 2.72 19.39
CA HIS A 65 5.47 2.71 18.00
C HIS A 65 6.42 3.53 17.11
N LEU A 66 6.22 4.85 17.01
CA LEU A 66 6.96 5.71 16.07
C LEU A 66 7.83 6.74 16.79
N THR A 67 8.96 7.06 16.17
CA THR A 67 9.85 8.16 16.58
C THR A 67 9.69 9.34 15.61
N GLN A 68 9.24 10.50 16.10
CA GLN A 68 9.12 11.72 15.30
C GLN A 68 10.24 12.70 15.62
N SER A 69 10.93 13.23 14.60
CA SER A 69 11.97 14.23 14.80
C SER A 69 11.38 15.58 15.24
N LEU A 70 12.12 16.33 16.06
CA LEU A 70 11.73 17.68 16.47
C LEU A 70 12.34 18.71 15.50
N ARG A 71 11.50 19.45 14.75
CA ARG A 71 11.95 20.44 13.73
C ARG A 71 13.04 21.41 14.20
N ASN A 72 13.03 21.81 15.48
CA ASN A 72 13.92 22.85 16.03
C ASN A 72 14.85 22.36 17.16
N ARG A 73 14.99 21.05 17.40
CA ARG A 73 15.75 20.52 18.55
C ARG A 73 16.32 19.14 18.26
N ALA A 74 17.53 18.86 18.75
CA ALA A 74 18.05 17.49 18.81
C ALA A 74 17.21 16.64 19.78
N GLY A 75 16.58 15.59 19.27
CA GLY A 75 15.72 14.67 20.04
C GLY A 75 14.58 14.11 19.20
N PHE A 76 13.73 13.31 19.84
CA PHE A 76 12.53 12.74 19.23
C PHE A 76 11.32 12.86 20.17
N LYS A 77 10.12 12.79 19.59
CA LYS A 77 8.84 12.61 20.27
C LYS A 77 8.34 11.20 19.96
N CYS A 78 7.87 10.46 20.96
CA CYS A 78 7.19 9.19 20.74
C CYS A 78 5.72 9.43 20.41
N VAL A 79 5.26 8.87 19.29
CA VAL A 79 3.90 9.03 18.78
C VAL A 79 3.33 7.70 18.28
N ALA A 80 2.00 7.54 18.37
CA ALA A 80 1.29 6.38 17.82
C ALA A 80 1.08 6.50 16.29
N LYS A 81 0.94 7.73 15.79
CA LYS A 81 0.89 8.10 14.37
C LYS A 81 1.70 9.38 14.16
N CYS A 82 2.23 9.62 12.96
CA CYS A 82 2.90 10.87 12.66
C CYS A 82 1.92 12.06 12.79
N ASP A 83 2.40 13.18 13.37
CA ASP A 83 1.65 14.44 13.39
C ASP A 83 1.55 15.04 11.96
N GLU A 84 0.64 15.99 11.74
CA GLU A 84 0.52 16.69 10.45
C GLU A 84 1.83 17.40 10.06
N GLY A 85 2.13 17.45 8.76
CA GLY A 85 3.41 17.93 8.25
C GLY A 85 4.59 16.97 8.48
N TYR A 86 4.34 15.68 8.71
CA TYR A 86 5.33 14.61 8.70
C TYR A 86 4.82 13.41 7.88
N PHE A 87 5.73 12.72 7.19
CA PHE A 87 5.48 11.45 6.50
C PHE A 87 6.16 10.30 7.25
N LEU A 88 5.63 9.08 7.07
CA LEU A 88 6.16 7.86 7.69
C LEU A 88 7.22 7.22 6.79
N ASP A 89 8.42 7.02 7.32
CA ASP A 89 9.51 6.26 6.72
C ASP A 89 9.94 5.15 7.68
N GLY A 90 9.50 3.91 7.40
CA GLY A 90 9.65 2.76 8.29
C GLY A 90 8.95 2.97 9.65
N TYR A 91 9.73 3.30 10.68
CA TYR A 91 9.24 3.63 12.04
C TYR A 91 9.48 5.10 12.43
N LYS A 92 9.98 5.92 11.50
CA LYS A 92 10.36 7.31 11.74
C LYS A 92 9.37 8.24 11.05
N CYS A 93 8.95 9.30 11.75
CA CYS A 93 8.20 10.39 11.15
C CYS A 93 9.18 11.49 10.74
N HIS A 94 9.34 11.69 9.44
CA HIS A 94 10.19 12.73 8.85
C HIS A 94 9.35 13.94 8.44
N ALA A 95 9.87 15.15 8.66
CA ALA A 95 9.13 16.37 8.34
C ALA A 95 8.95 16.54 6.84
N CYS A 96 7.75 16.98 6.43
CA CYS A 96 7.50 17.48 5.09
C CYS A 96 8.20 18.82 4.85
N SER A 97 8.54 19.07 3.59
CA SER A 97 8.93 20.39 3.06
C SER A 97 7.92 21.47 3.51
N PRO A 98 8.36 22.70 3.83
CA PRO A 98 7.47 23.77 4.29
C PRO A 98 6.40 24.17 3.25
N ASN A 99 6.57 23.77 1.98
CA ASN A 99 5.62 24.01 0.90
C ASN A 99 4.45 23.00 0.88
N CYS A 100 4.52 21.92 1.68
CA CYS A 100 3.47 20.90 1.80
C CYS A 100 2.70 21.04 3.11
N LYS A 101 1.39 20.73 3.08
CA LYS A 101 0.58 20.52 4.29
C LYS A 101 0.69 19.08 4.79
N THR A 102 0.49 18.11 3.88
CA THR A 102 0.86 16.70 4.08
C THR A 102 1.68 16.23 2.88
N CYS A 103 2.48 15.18 3.04
CA CYS A 103 3.39 14.70 2.01
C CYS A 103 3.57 13.17 2.06
N ILE A 104 3.88 12.59 0.91
CA ILE A 104 4.24 11.16 0.78
C ILE A 104 5.76 10.97 1.01
N LYS A 105 6.55 11.98 0.61
CA LYS A 105 7.99 12.11 0.83
C LYS A 105 8.31 13.58 1.09
N ALA A 106 9.50 13.89 1.60
CA ALA A 106 9.92 15.25 1.97
C ALA A 106 9.44 16.35 1.00
N GLU A 107 9.75 16.24 -0.30
CA GLU A 107 9.38 17.22 -1.35
C GLU A 107 8.20 16.78 -2.24
N GLN A 108 7.51 15.68 -1.93
CA GLN A 108 6.37 15.18 -2.70
C GLN A 108 5.08 15.36 -1.87
N CYS A 109 4.42 16.50 -2.04
CA CYS A 109 3.21 16.83 -1.31
C CYS A 109 2.04 15.91 -1.68
N GLU A 110 1.16 15.67 -0.71
CA GLU A 110 -0.12 14.99 -0.85
C GLU A 110 -1.27 15.99 -0.72
N THR A 111 -1.10 17.00 0.15
CA THR A 111 -1.98 18.17 0.23
C THR A 111 -1.16 19.44 0.38
N CYS A 112 -1.70 20.53 -0.16
CA CYS A 112 -1.08 21.84 -0.18
C CYS A 112 -1.58 22.75 0.95
N PRO A 113 -0.80 23.76 1.35
CA PRO A 113 -1.25 24.79 2.27
C PRO A 113 -2.26 25.73 1.58
N GLY A 114 -3.27 26.18 2.32
CA GLY A 114 -4.24 27.16 1.83
C GLY A 114 -5.12 26.63 0.68
N ALA A 115 -5.22 27.41 -0.39
CA ALA A 115 -6.04 27.14 -1.57
C ALA A 115 -5.20 26.83 -2.84
N GLN A 116 -3.95 26.42 -2.66
CA GLN A 116 -3.04 26.09 -3.76
C GLN A 116 -3.44 24.77 -4.45
N LEU A 117 -3.09 24.66 -5.73
CA LEU A 117 -3.29 23.48 -6.56
C LEU A 117 -2.10 22.52 -6.43
N LEU A 118 -2.38 21.22 -6.35
CA LEU A 118 -1.38 20.15 -6.32
C LEU A 118 -1.13 19.61 -7.74
N ILE A 119 0.12 19.52 -8.18
CA ILE A 119 0.46 18.92 -9.48
C ILE A 119 0.38 17.39 -9.36
N ASP A 120 -0.66 16.79 -9.94
CA ASP A 120 -0.96 15.35 -9.83
C ASP A 120 -0.78 14.62 -11.16
N VAL A 121 0.40 14.80 -11.75
CA VAL A 121 0.78 14.18 -13.03
C VAL A 121 2.03 13.36 -12.84
N ASN A 122 1.91 12.03 -12.85
CA ASN A 122 3.04 11.10 -12.68
C ASN A 122 3.71 10.80 -14.04
N HIS A 123 4.21 11.83 -14.72
CA HIS A 123 4.83 11.68 -16.05
C HIS A 123 6.23 12.26 -16.14
N TYR A 124 7.09 11.63 -16.95
CA TYR A 124 8.51 12.01 -17.06
C TYR A 124 8.74 13.43 -17.63
N GLY A 125 7.79 13.98 -18.39
CA GLY A 125 7.83 15.39 -18.82
C GLY A 125 7.64 16.40 -17.68
N HIS A 126 7.06 15.98 -16.56
CA HIS A 126 6.63 16.83 -15.44
C HIS A 126 7.34 16.42 -14.15
N LEU A 127 8.58 16.90 -13.98
CA LEU A 127 9.40 16.69 -12.77
C LEU A 127 8.84 17.43 -11.51
N ASP A 128 7.73 18.13 -11.69
CA ASP A 128 7.01 18.94 -10.70
C ASP A 128 5.84 18.19 -10.03
N HIS A 129 5.71 16.87 -10.25
CA HIS A 129 4.74 16.04 -9.52
C HIS A 129 4.86 16.20 -7.98
N GLY A 130 3.73 16.44 -7.33
CA GLY A 130 3.67 16.67 -5.89
C GLY A 130 4.09 18.08 -5.46
N GLN A 131 4.25 19.03 -6.38
CA GLN A 131 4.45 20.45 -6.03
C GLN A 131 3.12 21.18 -5.85
N CYS A 132 3.15 22.23 -5.02
CA CYS A 132 2.02 23.10 -4.71
C CYS A 132 2.22 24.48 -5.36
N ILE A 133 1.24 24.92 -6.15
CA ILE A 133 1.32 26.12 -6.99
C ILE A 133 -0.01 26.89 -7.01
N ASP A 134 0.03 28.19 -7.27
CA ASP A 134 -1.16 29.05 -7.28
C ASP A 134 -1.94 28.99 -8.62
N THR A 135 -1.26 28.68 -9.74
CA THR A 135 -1.86 28.59 -11.10
C THR A 135 -1.21 27.44 -11.86
N CYS A 136 -1.99 26.55 -12.47
CA CYS A 136 -1.48 25.43 -13.26
C CYS A 136 -0.63 25.88 -14.48
N PRO A 137 0.42 25.12 -14.86
CA PRO A 137 1.17 25.35 -16.10
C PRO A 137 0.29 25.21 -17.36
N PRO A 138 0.69 25.77 -18.52
CA PRO A 138 -0.15 25.82 -19.72
C PRO A 138 -0.62 24.46 -20.26
N GLU A 139 0.14 23.39 -20.01
CA GLU A 139 -0.15 22.02 -20.47
C GLU A 139 -1.15 21.29 -19.56
N LEU A 140 -1.39 21.80 -18.34
CA LEU A 140 -2.31 21.25 -17.36
C LEU A 140 -3.61 22.06 -17.27
N GLU A 141 -4.62 21.50 -16.61
CA GLU A 141 -5.90 22.13 -16.31
C GLU A 141 -6.25 21.92 -14.82
N PRO A 142 -6.81 22.92 -14.13
CA PRO A 142 -7.20 22.77 -12.73
C PRO A 142 -8.49 21.95 -12.59
N ASP A 143 -8.40 20.83 -11.88
CA ASP A 143 -9.52 20.01 -11.44
C ASP A 143 -9.93 20.40 -10.00
N TYR A 144 -11.15 20.95 -9.88
CA TYR A 144 -11.78 21.35 -8.63
C TYR A 144 -12.83 20.33 -8.12
N THR A 145 -12.98 19.17 -8.77
CA THR A 145 -13.97 18.16 -8.36
C THR A 145 -13.62 17.48 -7.03
N ILE A 146 -12.34 17.49 -6.65
CA ILE A 146 -11.83 16.88 -5.41
C ILE A 146 -11.96 17.88 -4.25
N ALA A 147 -12.97 17.69 -3.41
CA ALA A 147 -13.29 18.57 -2.27
C ALA A 147 -12.18 18.71 -1.21
N VAL A 148 -11.18 17.82 -1.18
CA VAL A 148 -10.07 17.85 -0.21
C VAL A 148 -8.88 18.68 -0.69
N GLN A 149 -8.59 18.65 -1.99
CA GLN A 149 -7.40 19.24 -2.60
C GLN A 149 -7.64 19.37 -4.10
N ALA A 150 -7.72 20.61 -4.61
CA ALA A 150 -7.77 20.86 -6.05
C ALA A 150 -6.42 20.50 -6.70
N ARG A 151 -6.44 20.01 -7.94
CA ARG A 151 -5.25 19.45 -8.60
C ARG A 151 -5.02 20.07 -9.97
N CYS A 152 -3.77 20.14 -10.41
CA CYS A 152 -3.43 20.33 -11.81
C CYS A 152 -3.28 18.95 -12.45
N VAL A 153 -4.13 18.64 -13.42
CA VAL A 153 -4.17 17.36 -14.13
C VAL A 153 -3.91 17.57 -15.63
N LEU A 154 -3.53 16.50 -16.33
CA LEU A 154 -3.44 16.53 -17.79
C LEU A 154 -4.81 16.82 -18.40
N ARG A 155 -4.84 17.66 -19.44
CA ARG A 155 -6.06 17.92 -20.21
C ARG A 155 -6.61 16.64 -20.82
N ARG A 156 -7.93 16.48 -20.81
CA ARG A 156 -8.58 15.36 -21.54
C ARG A 156 -8.33 15.54 -23.03
N ASN A 157 -7.46 14.71 -23.59
CA ASN A 157 -7.25 14.61 -25.03
C ASN A 157 -8.57 14.25 -25.74
N LYS A 158 -8.99 15.10 -26.69
CA LYS A 158 -10.23 14.92 -27.47
C LYS A 158 -10.01 14.22 -28.81
N CYS A 159 -8.75 13.97 -29.17
CA CYS A 159 -8.35 13.34 -30.42
C CYS A 159 -8.44 11.81 -30.35
N SER A 160 -8.42 11.16 -31.51
CA SER A 160 -8.32 9.70 -31.62
C SER A 160 -6.99 9.17 -31.06
N ILE A 161 -6.96 7.88 -30.72
CA ILE A 161 -5.73 7.14 -30.36
C ILE A 161 -4.66 7.37 -31.45
N GLY A 162 -3.40 7.58 -31.05
CA GLY A 162 -2.31 7.97 -31.93
C GLY A 162 -2.21 9.47 -32.26
N TYR A 163 -3.07 10.32 -31.68
CA TYR A 163 -3.03 11.79 -31.85
C TYR A 163 -3.23 12.51 -30.52
N TYR A 164 -2.67 13.72 -30.39
CA TYR A 164 -2.87 14.64 -29.26
C TYR A 164 -3.43 16.00 -29.71
N GLU A 165 -4.15 16.69 -28.83
CA GLU A 165 -4.64 18.05 -29.07
C GLU A 165 -3.50 19.07 -28.84
N ALA A 166 -2.94 19.62 -29.92
CA ALA A 166 -1.93 20.67 -29.83
C ALA A 166 -2.55 22.02 -29.40
N ALA A 167 -1.72 23.00 -29.02
CA ALA A 167 -2.15 24.29 -28.48
C ALA A 167 -3.08 25.14 -29.40
N ASN A 168 -3.19 24.78 -30.67
CA ASN A 168 -4.09 25.36 -31.68
C ASN A 168 -5.38 24.52 -31.89
N SER A 169 -5.67 23.59 -30.98
CA SER A 169 -6.75 22.58 -31.07
C SER A 169 -6.71 21.72 -32.35
N ILE A 170 -5.52 21.51 -32.93
CA ILE A 170 -5.32 20.57 -34.04
C ILE A 170 -4.80 19.23 -33.49
N CYS A 171 -5.48 18.15 -33.88
CA CYS A 171 -5.01 16.79 -33.61
C CYS A 171 -3.73 16.50 -34.39
N THR A 172 -2.61 16.40 -33.67
CA THR A 172 -1.26 16.15 -34.20
C THR A 172 -0.85 14.71 -33.86
N PRO A 173 -0.20 13.95 -34.76
CA PRO A 173 0.18 12.57 -34.46
C PRO A 173 1.15 12.47 -33.28
N CYS A 174 1.02 11.39 -32.50
CA CYS A 174 1.98 11.01 -31.47
C CYS A 174 3.36 10.63 -32.06
N ASP A 175 4.36 10.52 -31.18
CA ASP A 175 5.62 9.86 -31.49
C ASP A 175 5.42 8.36 -31.77
N ASP A 176 6.21 7.77 -32.68
CA ASP A 176 6.14 6.35 -33.06
C ASP A 176 6.30 5.38 -31.87
N ALA A 177 6.97 5.83 -30.81
CA ALA A 177 7.14 5.07 -29.56
C ALA A 177 5.84 4.89 -28.76
N CYS A 178 4.73 5.55 -29.15
CA CYS A 178 3.59 5.79 -28.26
C CYS A 178 2.23 5.50 -28.93
N THR A 179 1.33 4.80 -28.22
CA THR A 179 -0.05 4.54 -28.69
C THR A 179 -1.02 5.63 -28.24
N ILE A 180 -0.86 6.12 -27.01
CA ILE A 180 -1.61 7.25 -26.46
C ILE A 180 -0.57 8.26 -25.94
N CYS A 181 -0.78 9.53 -26.26
CA CYS A 181 0.06 10.64 -25.83
C CYS A 181 -0.78 11.87 -25.50
N HIS A 182 -0.23 12.74 -24.67
CA HIS A 182 -0.80 14.05 -24.33
C HIS A 182 -0.06 15.23 -24.98
N GLY A 183 1.06 14.98 -25.67
CA GLY A 183 1.80 16.00 -26.40
C GLY A 183 2.97 15.45 -27.23
N PRO A 184 3.85 16.32 -27.78
CA PRO A 184 4.92 15.94 -28.69
C PRO A 184 6.05 15.09 -28.07
N GLY A 185 6.52 14.11 -28.85
CA GLY A 185 7.75 13.35 -28.59
C GLY A 185 7.60 12.19 -27.60
N PRO A 186 8.67 11.39 -27.40
CA PRO A 186 8.59 10.10 -26.70
C PRO A 186 8.49 10.20 -25.17
N LEU A 187 8.53 11.43 -24.62
CA LEU A 187 8.44 11.70 -23.17
C LEU A 187 7.01 12.01 -22.70
N GLN A 188 6.09 12.34 -23.62
CA GLN A 188 4.72 12.79 -23.32
C GLN A 188 3.68 11.71 -23.63
N CYS A 189 4.01 10.46 -23.28
CA CYS A 189 3.34 9.26 -23.74
C CYS A 189 2.64 8.49 -22.62
N ASP A 190 1.32 8.44 -22.65
CA ASP A 190 0.48 7.78 -21.65
C ASP A 190 0.53 6.26 -21.77
N SER A 191 0.76 5.73 -22.97
CA SER A 191 1.00 4.32 -23.21
C SER A 191 1.96 4.07 -24.38
N CYS A 192 2.83 3.08 -24.21
CA CYS A 192 3.85 2.74 -25.20
C CYS A 192 3.28 1.91 -26.37
N SER A 193 3.84 2.13 -27.55
CA SER A 193 3.61 1.36 -28.77
C SER A 193 4.12 -0.09 -28.64
N PRO A 194 3.60 -1.06 -29.43
CA PRO A 194 4.17 -2.40 -29.44
C PRO A 194 5.68 -2.38 -29.72
N ASN A 195 6.44 -3.16 -28.95
CA ASN A 195 7.90 -3.14 -28.89
C ASN A 195 8.52 -1.93 -28.17
N PHE A 196 7.76 -1.19 -27.36
CA PHE A 196 8.26 -0.19 -26.42
C PHE A 196 7.77 -0.47 -24.99
N SER A 197 8.54 -0.02 -23.99
CA SER A 197 8.26 -0.16 -22.54
C SER A 197 8.72 1.10 -21.80
N ASN A 198 8.15 1.37 -20.63
CA ASN A 198 8.52 2.48 -19.74
C ASN A 198 8.92 2.03 -18.31
N GLN A 199 9.15 0.71 -18.11
CA GLN A 199 9.36 0.11 -16.79
C GLN A 199 10.55 0.69 -16.00
N SER A 200 11.68 0.97 -16.65
CA SER A 200 12.91 1.38 -15.94
C SER A 200 13.06 2.90 -15.80
N VAL A 201 12.63 3.67 -16.81
CA VAL A 201 12.86 5.13 -16.88
C VAL A 201 11.60 6.00 -16.93
N GLY A 202 10.39 5.43 -16.93
CA GLY A 202 9.14 6.21 -16.92
C GLY A 202 8.75 6.88 -18.24
N TYR A 203 9.52 6.69 -19.32
CA TYR A 203 9.17 7.07 -20.69
C TYR A 203 9.40 5.90 -21.64
N CYS A 204 8.75 5.93 -22.81
CA CYS A 204 8.75 4.81 -23.74
C CYS A 204 10.11 4.66 -24.45
N ARG A 205 10.77 3.53 -24.21
CA ARG A 205 12.02 3.09 -24.85
C ARG A 205 11.80 1.78 -25.61
N PRO A 206 12.53 1.54 -26.71
CA PRO A 206 12.40 0.31 -27.49
C PRO A 206 12.81 -0.91 -26.66
N CYS A 207 12.19 -2.05 -26.93
CA CYS A 207 12.57 -3.32 -26.32
C CYS A 207 13.98 -3.75 -26.75
N CYS A 208 14.78 -4.23 -25.79
CA CYS A 208 16.10 -4.79 -26.09
C CYS A 208 15.99 -6.03 -27.00
N LYS A 209 16.94 -6.21 -27.92
CA LYS A 209 17.09 -7.49 -28.62
C LYS A 209 17.73 -8.52 -27.69
N ALA A 210 17.63 -9.79 -28.07
CA ALA A 210 18.22 -10.89 -27.28
C ALA A 210 19.73 -10.67 -27.05
N ASN A 211 20.14 -10.68 -25.77
CA ASN A 211 21.50 -10.43 -25.28
C ASN A 211 22.04 -8.99 -25.46
N GLU A 212 21.20 -7.97 -25.71
CA GLU A 212 21.61 -6.56 -25.59
C GLU A 212 21.56 -6.10 -24.11
N ASP A 213 22.54 -5.30 -23.70
CA ASP A 213 22.55 -4.67 -22.36
C ASP A 213 21.67 -3.41 -22.32
N PRO A 214 20.67 -3.33 -21.40
CA PRO A 214 19.73 -2.20 -21.31
C PRO A 214 20.38 -0.84 -21.02
N MET A 215 21.45 -0.83 -20.21
CA MET A 215 22.15 0.40 -19.82
C MET A 215 22.93 0.97 -21.01
N MET A 216 23.61 0.10 -21.76
CA MET A 216 24.45 0.46 -22.90
C MET A 216 23.65 0.82 -24.16
N HIS A 217 22.50 0.19 -24.40
CA HIS A 217 21.69 0.40 -25.61
C HIS A 217 20.43 1.26 -25.38
N HIS A 218 20.21 1.73 -24.16
CA HIS A 218 19.06 2.56 -23.78
C HIS A 218 17.70 1.92 -24.17
N CYS A 219 17.61 0.60 -23.99
CA CYS A 219 16.44 -0.21 -24.28
C CYS A 219 15.82 -0.76 -22.99
N GLU A 220 14.64 -1.37 -23.09
CA GLU A 220 13.90 -1.92 -21.95
C GLU A 220 13.69 -3.44 -22.07
N ASP A 221 13.64 -4.14 -20.94
CA ASP A 221 13.30 -5.57 -20.92
C ASP A 221 11.78 -5.76 -20.95
N CYS A 222 11.26 -6.04 -22.15
CA CYS A 222 9.85 -6.29 -22.39
C CYS A 222 9.44 -7.76 -22.16
N THR A 223 10.35 -8.65 -21.77
CA THR A 223 10.04 -10.09 -21.61
C THR A 223 9.10 -10.37 -20.43
N SER A 224 9.03 -9.44 -19.46
CA SER A 224 8.13 -9.48 -18.30
C SER A 224 6.64 -9.64 -18.66
N LEU A 225 6.21 -9.11 -19.81
CA LEU A 225 4.82 -9.17 -20.28
C LEU A 225 4.33 -10.61 -20.53
N SER A 226 5.25 -11.56 -20.77
CA SER A 226 4.92 -12.97 -21.03
C SER A 226 4.65 -13.81 -19.77
N LEU A 227 5.07 -13.36 -18.58
CA LEU A 227 4.97 -14.13 -17.34
C LEU A 227 3.58 -14.10 -16.69
N GLN A 228 2.83 -13.01 -16.86
CA GLN A 228 1.47 -12.88 -16.33
C GLN A 228 0.49 -13.90 -16.94
N VAL A 229 0.63 -14.23 -18.23
CA VAL A 229 -0.21 -15.22 -18.91
C VAL A 229 0.12 -16.66 -18.46
N ARG A 230 1.34 -16.92 -17.99
CA ARG A 230 1.79 -18.28 -17.62
C ARG A 230 1.44 -18.68 -16.19
N MET A 231 1.29 -17.72 -15.27
CA MET A 231 0.96 -18.01 -13.86
C MET A 231 -0.53 -18.27 -13.61
N THR A 232 -1.43 -17.69 -14.41
CA THR A 232 -2.90 -17.86 -14.23
C THR A 232 -3.39 -19.27 -14.54
N HIS A 233 -2.80 -19.93 -15.55
CA HIS A 233 -3.20 -21.27 -15.98
C HIS A 233 -2.89 -22.38 -14.95
N SER A 234 -1.86 -22.19 -14.13
CA SER A 234 -1.49 -23.15 -13.06
C SER A 234 -2.48 -23.08 -11.89
N SER A 235 -2.82 -21.87 -11.44
CA SER A 235 -3.73 -21.66 -10.31
C SER A 235 -5.13 -22.24 -10.56
N LEU A 236 -5.72 -21.95 -11.73
CA LEU A 236 -7.06 -22.44 -12.09
C LEU A 236 -7.11 -23.98 -12.20
N PHE A 237 -6.05 -24.61 -12.71
CA PHE A 237 -5.95 -26.07 -12.78
C PHE A 237 -5.92 -26.72 -11.38
N HIS A 238 -5.15 -26.14 -10.45
CA HIS A 238 -5.11 -26.63 -9.07
C HIS A 238 -6.45 -26.45 -8.32
N ILE A 239 -7.14 -25.33 -8.54
CA ILE A 239 -8.48 -25.08 -7.97
C ILE A 239 -9.49 -26.12 -8.50
N PHE A 240 -9.50 -26.39 -9.81
CA PHE A 240 -10.38 -27.38 -10.43
C PHE A 240 -10.10 -28.79 -9.90
N LEU A 241 -8.83 -29.19 -9.80
CA LEU A 241 -8.44 -30.49 -9.27
C LEU A 241 -8.90 -30.69 -7.81
N PHE A 242 -8.74 -29.66 -6.97
CA PHE A 242 -9.18 -29.71 -5.57
C PHE A 242 -10.71 -29.82 -5.44
N ALA A 243 -11.46 -29.09 -6.27
CA ALA A 243 -12.92 -29.17 -6.31
C ALA A 243 -13.44 -30.58 -6.70
N VAL A 244 -12.81 -31.23 -7.69
CA VAL A 244 -13.15 -32.61 -8.08
C VAL A 244 -12.86 -33.60 -6.95
N ILE A 245 -11.72 -33.46 -6.26
CA ILE A 245 -11.36 -34.32 -5.12
C ILE A 245 -12.39 -34.17 -3.99
N LEU A 246 -12.76 -32.94 -3.61
CA LEU A 246 -13.80 -32.71 -2.60
C LEU A 246 -15.14 -33.33 -2.99
N LEU A 247 -15.56 -33.19 -4.26
CA LEU A 247 -16.84 -33.72 -4.72
C LEU A 247 -16.86 -35.26 -4.68
N THR A 248 -15.78 -35.93 -5.10
CA THR A 248 -15.64 -37.39 -4.97
C THR A 248 -15.62 -37.86 -3.52
N PHE A 249 -14.98 -37.13 -2.61
CA PHE A 249 -14.97 -37.43 -1.18
C PHE A 249 -16.35 -37.29 -0.54
N CYS A 250 -17.10 -36.23 -0.89
CA CYS A 250 -18.49 -36.05 -0.46
C CYS A 250 -19.39 -37.20 -0.94
N VAL A 251 -19.27 -37.64 -2.21
CA VAL A 251 -20.01 -38.80 -2.72
C VAL A 251 -19.65 -40.08 -1.97
N ALA A 252 -18.37 -40.31 -1.69
CA ALA A 252 -17.92 -41.48 -0.92
C ALA A 252 -18.49 -41.47 0.52
N ILE A 253 -18.51 -40.32 1.19
CA ILE A 253 -19.15 -40.16 2.51
C ILE A 253 -20.65 -40.43 2.45
N CYS A 254 -21.37 -39.87 1.46
CA CYS A 254 -22.80 -40.12 1.30
C CYS A 254 -23.10 -41.62 1.10
N VAL A 255 -22.31 -42.32 0.28
CA VAL A 255 -22.43 -43.78 0.10
C VAL A 255 -22.11 -44.53 1.40
N PHE A 256 -21.10 -44.10 2.15
CA PHE A 256 -20.75 -44.70 3.45
C PHE A 256 -21.87 -44.53 4.48
N ILE A 257 -22.47 -43.35 4.58
CA ILE A 257 -23.63 -43.07 5.46
C ILE A 257 -24.84 -43.92 5.05
N ILE A 258 -25.15 -44.03 3.76
CA ILE A 258 -26.24 -44.89 3.27
C ILE A 258 -25.95 -46.38 3.56
N LYS A 259 -24.69 -46.81 3.53
CA LYS A 259 -24.30 -48.20 3.82
C LYS A 259 -24.27 -48.53 5.32
N PHE A 260 -23.86 -47.61 6.18
CA PHE A 260 -23.87 -47.80 7.64
C PHE A 260 -25.22 -47.48 8.30
N GLY A 261 -26.09 -46.69 7.66
CA GLY A 261 -27.40 -46.29 8.19
C GLY A 261 -28.52 -47.34 8.08
N ILE A 262 -28.25 -48.54 7.54
CA ILE A 262 -29.29 -49.55 7.27
C ILE A 262 -29.26 -50.74 8.24
N ASP A 263 -28.20 -50.92 9.05
CA ASP A 263 -28.13 -51.96 10.09
C ASP A 263 -28.30 -51.37 11.51
N GLY A 264 -29.42 -50.66 11.72
CA GLY A 264 -29.76 -49.93 12.95
C GLY A 264 -31.24 -50.06 13.35
N SER A 265 -31.68 -51.29 13.56
CA SER A 265 -33.04 -51.74 13.92
C SER A 265 -34.05 -50.70 14.49
N SER A 266 -35.15 -50.53 13.74
CA SER A 266 -36.55 -50.53 14.21
C SER A 266 -36.84 -50.24 15.70
N SER A 267 -37.50 -49.11 15.96
CA SER A 267 -38.54 -49.02 16.99
C SER A 267 -39.68 -48.11 16.54
N ARG A 268 -40.86 -48.69 16.32
CA ARG A 268 -42.04 -48.02 15.78
C ARG A 268 -42.92 -47.49 16.91
N THR A 269 -42.59 -46.34 17.49
CA THR A 269 -43.49 -45.65 18.43
C THR A 269 -44.34 -44.62 17.69
N ASN A 270 -45.57 -45.01 17.35
CA ASN A 270 -46.57 -44.10 16.80
C ASN A 270 -47.00 -43.10 17.90
N ARG A 271 -46.73 -41.80 17.70
CA ARG A 271 -47.34 -40.73 18.50
C ARG A 271 -47.78 -39.60 17.58
N ASN A 272 -49.08 -39.36 17.61
CA ASN A 272 -49.77 -38.22 17.03
C ASN A 272 -49.07 -36.92 17.47
N ILE A 273 -48.90 -35.98 16.54
CA ILE A 273 -48.57 -34.59 16.89
C ILE A 273 -49.75 -33.75 16.41
N ASP A 274 -50.58 -33.34 17.36
CA ASP A 274 -51.63 -32.35 17.12
C ASP A 274 -51.00 -31.02 16.70
N TYR A 275 -51.51 -30.44 15.62
CA TYR A 275 -51.18 -29.06 15.26
C TYR A 275 -51.91 -28.10 16.21
N THR A 276 -51.25 -27.73 17.31
CA THR A 276 -51.72 -26.62 18.15
C THR A 276 -51.64 -25.32 17.37
N PRO A 277 -52.75 -24.58 17.18
CA PRO A 277 -52.76 -23.35 16.39
C PRO A 277 -52.01 -22.22 17.11
N LEU A 278 -51.42 -21.32 16.31
CA LEU A 278 -50.84 -20.07 16.78
C LEU A 278 -51.91 -19.24 17.51
N PRO A 279 -51.65 -18.72 18.73
CA PRO A 279 -52.58 -17.83 19.39
C PRO A 279 -52.64 -16.50 18.64
N ALA A 280 -53.84 -16.13 18.20
CA ALA A 280 -54.12 -14.81 17.66
C ALA A 280 -53.80 -13.74 18.71
N LYS A 281 -53.16 -12.64 18.28
CA LYS A 281 -53.19 -11.39 19.05
C LYS A 281 -54.37 -10.57 18.53
N GLU A 282 -55.36 -10.41 19.39
CA GLU A 282 -56.64 -9.82 19.02
C GLU A 282 -56.57 -8.29 18.88
N GLN A 283 -57.21 -7.82 17.80
CA GLN A 283 -57.80 -6.51 17.52
C GLN A 283 -57.42 -5.28 18.37
N LEU A 284 -57.14 -4.19 17.66
CA LEU A 284 -58.04 -3.04 17.69
C LEU A 284 -58.01 -2.29 16.32
N ILE A 285 -59.15 -2.25 15.63
CA ILE A 285 -59.73 -1.09 14.88
C ILE A 285 -58.74 -0.29 13.99
N ASP A 286 -58.89 -0.08 12.67
CA ASP A 286 -59.87 -0.43 11.62
C ASP A 286 -59.29 0.11 10.26
N SER A 287 -59.92 0.20 9.08
CA SER A 287 -61.25 -0.14 8.52
C SER A 287 -61.17 -0.11 6.98
N PHE A 288 -61.62 -1.16 6.27
CA PHE A 288 -61.91 -1.19 4.81
C PHE A 288 -60.72 -0.89 3.85
N ALA A 289 -60.62 -1.43 2.63
CA ALA A 289 -61.26 -2.56 1.97
C ALA A 289 -60.34 -3.06 0.83
N GLU A 290 -60.68 -4.26 0.34
CA GLU A 290 -60.45 -4.82 -1.00
C GLU A 290 -60.27 -3.80 -2.16
N THR A 291 -59.59 -4.12 -3.27
CA THR A 291 -59.53 -5.43 -3.95
C THR A 291 -58.15 -5.76 -4.56
N THR A 292 -58.06 -7.01 -5.01
CA THR A 292 -57.27 -7.51 -6.16
C THR A 292 -57.53 -6.68 -7.45
N ASP A 293 -56.81 -6.77 -8.57
CA ASP A 293 -56.34 -7.96 -9.30
C ASP A 293 -55.10 -7.70 -10.18
N SER A 294 -54.53 -8.78 -10.71
CA SER A 294 -53.61 -8.75 -11.87
C SER A 294 -54.40 -9.00 -13.15
N GLU A 295 -54.00 -8.41 -14.29
CA GLU A 295 -53.76 -9.09 -15.60
C GLU A 295 -53.56 -8.02 -16.72
N SER A 296 -52.70 -8.35 -17.68
CA SER A 296 -52.52 -7.87 -19.07
C SER A 296 -53.39 -6.75 -19.69
N GLY A 297 -52.79 -6.05 -20.69
CA GLY A 297 -53.46 -5.96 -22.00
C GLY A 297 -53.41 -4.61 -22.73
N ASP A 298 -52.52 -4.54 -23.71
CA ASP A 298 -52.70 -3.94 -25.04
C ASP A 298 -52.76 -2.41 -25.28
N GLU A 299 -52.41 -2.09 -26.52
CA GLU A 299 -52.09 -0.81 -27.14
C GLU A 299 -53.29 0.16 -27.26
N LEU A 300 -53.01 1.47 -27.33
CA LEU A 300 -53.17 2.25 -28.57
C LEU A 300 -52.66 3.71 -28.47
N ASP A 301 -52.29 4.26 -29.62
CA ASP A 301 -51.90 5.67 -29.83
C ASP A 301 -52.99 6.68 -29.42
N ASP A 302 -52.59 7.90 -29.00
CA ASP A 302 -52.87 9.08 -29.84
C ASP A 302 -51.92 10.28 -29.57
N LYS A 303 -51.95 11.26 -30.49
CA LYS A 303 -51.01 12.40 -30.61
C LYS A 303 -51.55 13.71 -30.03
N ASN A 304 -50.62 14.53 -29.53
CA ASN A 304 -50.44 15.99 -29.73
C ASN A 304 -49.54 16.48 -28.57
N GLU A 305 -48.38 17.11 -28.77
CA GLU A 305 -47.99 18.28 -29.60
C GLU A 305 -48.47 19.64 -29.05
N LEU A 306 -47.53 20.60 -29.10
CA LEU A 306 -47.50 21.98 -28.60
C LEU A 306 -47.42 22.17 -27.07
N GLU A 307 -46.61 23.05 -26.45
CA GLU A 307 -45.62 24.10 -26.80
C GLU A 307 -45.93 25.35 -25.93
N ASN A 308 -44.90 26.11 -25.56
CA ASN A 308 -44.88 27.21 -24.59
C ASN A 308 -44.95 26.72 -23.11
N ILE A 309 -44.12 27.21 -22.18
CA ILE A 309 -43.37 28.49 -22.08
C ILE A 309 -41.89 28.23 -21.79
#